data_AF-A0AAW2CEB7-F1
#
_entry.id   AF-A0AAW2CEB7-F1
#
_cell.length_a   1.000
_cell.length_b   1.000
_cell.length_c   1.000
_cell.angle_alpha   90.00
_cell.angle_beta   90.00
_cell.angle_gamma   90.00
#
_symmetry.space_group_name_H-M   'P 1'
#
loop_
_entity.id
_entity.type
_entity.pdbx_description
1 polymer ?
#
loop_
_entity_poly.entity_id
_entity_poly.type
_entity_poly.pdbx_seq_one_letter_code
_entity_poly.pdbx_strand_id
1 'polypeptide(L)'
;MGNRMCRQASKPWTTDEQRASFRTYTEVEHAQGPDITSLYPTNTGSGGLWVMGQRNSKDTSFLSKTWKMASPISCLSILVIPLLVASLFCQVSNAVDEAFLENICQKTVDYEFCQSTLRSDARTFTANTDGLVLISISITVNHVLSTNDQIPNILKTLTDPLDKTRLQNCQTDYNEIVAKLNAAYSASDAKSYQEVINLLSAALIKRVECDDEYRLTPPIRDSPLSNASIRLQKLVDIAWVIIEEII
;
A
#
# COMPACT_ATOMS: atom_id res chain seq x y z
N MET A 1 -21.80 -29.85 18.68
CA MET A 1 -20.34 -29.99 18.88
C MET A 1 -19.66 -28.97 17.99
N GLY A 2 -19.27 -27.82 18.55
CA GLY A 2 -18.58 -26.76 17.82
C GLY A 2 -17.19 -26.56 18.40
N ASN A 3 -16.15 -26.88 17.63
CA ASN A 3 -14.76 -26.62 17.99
C ASN A 3 -14.47 -25.12 17.81
N ARG A 4 -14.38 -24.38 18.92
CA ARG A 4 -13.69 -23.08 18.96
C ARG A 4 -12.24 -23.35 19.37
N MET A 5 -11.32 -23.30 18.40
CA MET A 5 -9.90 -23.13 18.70
C MET A 5 -9.68 -21.65 19.04
N CYS A 6 -9.39 -21.35 20.30
CA CYS A 6 -8.84 -20.06 20.69
C CYS A 6 -7.43 -19.96 20.08
N ARG A 7 -7.24 -19.09 19.08
CA ARG A 7 -5.88 -18.69 18.69
C ARG A 7 -5.32 -17.80 19.82
N GLN A 8 -4.14 -18.16 20.32
CA GLN A 8 -3.39 -17.34 21.27
C GLN A 8 -3.12 -15.98 20.63
N ALA A 9 -3.47 -14.89 21.31
CA ALA A 9 -3.02 -13.56 20.96
C ALA A 9 -1.49 -13.49 21.16
N SER A 10 -0.74 -13.22 20.10
CA SER A 10 0.68 -12.86 20.19
C SER A 10 0.79 -11.55 20.97
N LYS A 11 1.75 -11.49 21.90
CA LYS A 11 2.02 -10.27 22.67
C LYS A 11 2.68 -9.21 21.76
N PRO A 12 2.47 -7.91 22.01
CA PRO A 12 3.16 -6.85 21.28
C PRO A 12 4.68 -6.96 21.46
N TRP A 13 5.42 -6.77 20.37
CA TRP A 13 6.89 -6.82 20.38
C TRP A 13 7.45 -5.62 21.16
N THR A 14 8.29 -5.90 22.14
CA THR A 14 9.05 -4.86 22.86
C THR A 14 10.16 -4.28 21.98
N THR A 15 10.62 -3.06 22.27
CA THR A 15 11.74 -2.44 21.54
C THR A 15 13.01 -3.31 21.56
N ASP A 16 13.18 -4.13 22.59
CA ASP A 16 14.29 -5.08 22.71
C ASP A 16 14.06 -6.36 21.88
N GLU A 17 12.83 -6.84 21.76
CA GLU A 17 12.49 -7.96 20.86
C GLU A 17 12.56 -7.55 19.39
N GLN A 18 12.17 -6.31 19.07
CA GLN A 18 12.38 -5.72 17.74
C GLN A 18 13.88 -5.65 17.44
N ARG A 19 14.71 -5.19 18.39
CA ARG A 19 16.18 -5.16 18.28
C ARG A 19 16.81 -6.56 18.20
N ALA A 20 16.21 -7.57 18.83
CA ALA A 20 16.70 -8.96 18.82
C ALA A 20 16.36 -9.67 17.51
N SER A 21 15.13 -9.51 17.01
CA SER A 21 14.73 -9.94 15.65
C SER A 21 15.65 -9.30 14.61
N PHE A 22 15.97 -8.02 14.79
CA PHE A 22 16.91 -7.27 13.97
C PHE A 22 18.32 -7.85 13.87
N ARG A 23 18.83 -8.47 14.95
CA ARG A 23 20.18 -9.04 14.96
C ARG A 23 20.28 -10.37 14.21
N THR A 24 19.18 -11.11 14.14
CA THR A 24 19.10 -12.37 13.37
C THR A 24 18.91 -12.15 11.87
N TYR A 25 18.30 -11.03 11.44
CA TYR A 25 18.09 -10.75 10.01
C TYR A 25 19.35 -10.19 9.32
N THR A 26 20.18 -9.40 10.00
CA THR A 26 21.43 -8.85 9.43
C THR A 26 22.50 -9.90 9.15
N GLU A 27 22.39 -11.10 9.72
CA GLU A 27 23.29 -12.24 9.42
C GLU A 27 22.99 -12.90 8.06
N VAL A 28 21.83 -12.62 7.45
CA VAL A 28 21.39 -13.24 6.19
C VAL A 28 21.78 -12.41 4.95
N GLU A 29 22.01 -11.10 5.07
CA GLU A 29 22.30 -10.20 3.94
C GLU A 29 23.75 -10.23 3.41
N HIS A 30 24.60 -11.15 3.87
CA HIS A 30 25.95 -11.34 3.30
C HIS A 30 26.00 -12.29 2.07
N ALA A 31 24.86 -12.65 1.49
CA ALA A 31 24.81 -13.46 0.27
C ALA A 31 24.40 -12.61 -0.96
N GLN A 32 25.38 -12.30 -1.80
CA GLN A 32 25.26 -11.68 -3.13
C GLN A 32 24.01 -12.13 -3.94
N GLY A 33 23.20 -11.16 -4.39
CA GLY A 33 22.17 -11.37 -5.42
C GLY A 33 22.73 -11.17 -6.84
N PRO A 34 22.25 -11.93 -7.86
CA PRO A 34 22.69 -11.77 -9.24
C PRO A 34 21.87 -10.72 -10.02
N ASP A 35 22.58 -10.12 -10.99
CA ASP A 35 22.16 -9.11 -11.97
C ASP A 35 21.06 -9.62 -12.93
N ILE A 36 20.01 -8.82 -13.15
CA ILE A 36 18.90 -9.15 -14.06
C ILE A 36 18.57 -7.98 -15.02
N THR A 37 19.48 -7.68 -15.94
CA THR A 37 19.14 -6.99 -17.20
C THR A 37 18.97 -8.00 -18.33
N SER A 38 17.73 -8.35 -18.68
CA SER A 38 17.32 -8.83 -20.03
C SER A 38 15.92 -9.46 -19.94
N LEU A 39 14.91 -8.84 -20.55
CA LEU A 39 13.78 -9.52 -21.24
C LEU A 39 12.82 -8.47 -21.83
N TYR A 40 13.10 -8.03 -23.05
CA TYR A 40 12.08 -7.50 -23.97
C TYR A 40 12.17 -8.28 -25.28
N PRO A 41 11.10 -8.92 -25.76
CA PRO A 41 11.05 -9.39 -27.14
C PRO A 41 10.50 -8.28 -28.05
N THR A 42 11.32 -7.89 -29.04
CA THR A 42 10.86 -7.24 -30.27
C THR A 42 10.34 -8.32 -31.21
N ASN A 43 9.25 -8.05 -31.94
CA ASN A 43 8.84 -8.92 -33.04
C ASN A 43 8.45 -8.11 -34.28
N THR A 44 8.98 -8.58 -35.41
CA THR A 44 9.04 -7.95 -36.73
C THR A 44 8.36 -8.84 -37.78
N GLY A 45 7.64 -8.23 -38.74
CA GLY A 45 7.21 -8.83 -40.02
C GLY A 45 6.02 -9.80 -39.91
N SER A 46 5.05 -9.90 -40.82
CA SER A 46 4.98 -9.75 -42.29
C SER A 46 3.48 -9.76 -42.67
N GLY A 47 2.94 -8.92 -43.56
CA GLY A 47 3.03 -9.04 -45.02
C GLY A 47 1.91 -9.93 -45.60
N GLY A 48 0.84 -9.32 -46.14
CA GLY A 48 -0.25 -10.05 -46.83
C GLY A 48 -1.25 -9.12 -47.52
N LEU A 49 -1.14 -9.03 -48.85
CA LEU A 49 -1.90 -8.20 -49.78
C LEU A 49 -2.99 -9.05 -50.47
N TRP A 50 -4.24 -8.59 -50.54
CA TRP A 50 -5.22 -9.06 -51.53
C TRP A 50 -6.09 -7.91 -52.05
N VAL A 51 -6.20 -7.86 -53.37
CA VAL A 51 -6.83 -6.84 -54.21
C VAL A 51 -8.32 -7.15 -54.44
N MET A 52 -9.05 -6.06 -54.73
CA MET A 52 -10.48 -5.87 -54.99
C MET A 52 -11.26 -6.92 -55.80
N GLY A 53 -12.56 -6.99 -55.53
CA GLY A 53 -13.61 -7.36 -56.48
C GLY A 53 -14.91 -6.58 -56.22
N GLN A 54 -15.26 -5.64 -57.11
CA GLN A 54 -16.58 -5.00 -57.17
C GLN A 54 -17.56 -5.81 -58.04
N ARG A 55 -18.85 -5.80 -57.68
CA ARG A 55 -19.97 -5.88 -58.64
C ARG A 55 -21.22 -5.18 -58.09
N ASN A 56 -21.79 -4.30 -58.91
CA ASN A 56 -22.96 -3.46 -58.67
C ASN A 56 -24.31 -4.18 -58.85
N SER A 57 -25.32 -3.60 -58.18
CA SER A 57 -26.72 -3.34 -58.59
C SER A 57 -27.66 -4.53 -58.87
N LYS A 58 -28.78 -4.57 -58.14
CA LYS A 58 -30.11 -4.19 -58.67
C LYS A 58 -31.17 -4.13 -57.56
N ASP A 59 -31.91 -3.04 -57.57
CA ASP A 59 -33.18 -2.85 -56.85
C ASP A 59 -34.24 -3.84 -57.34
N THR A 60 -35.04 -4.36 -56.41
CA THR A 60 -36.48 -4.58 -56.61
C THR A 60 -37.21 -4.52 -55.28
N SER A 61 -38.05 -3.51 -55.13
CA SER A 61 -39.14 -3.45 -54.17
C SER A 61 -40.09 -4.63 -54.37
N PHE A 62 -40.41 -5.35 -53.30
CA PHE A 62 -41.63 -6.16 -53.25
C PHE A 62 -42.30 -6.00 -51.89
N LEU A 63 -43.48 -5.39 -51.92
CA LEU A 63 -44.40 -5.27 -50.81
C LEU A 63 -44.97 -6.66 -50.49
N SER A 64 -44.71 -7.17 -49.29
CA SER A 64 -45.53 -8.21 -48.70
C SER A 64 -45.82 -7.87 -47.24
N LYS A 65 -47.08 -7.52 -47.02
CA LYS A 65 -47.71 -7.22 -45.74
C LYS A 65 -47.92 -8.54 -45.01
N THR A 66 -47.16 -8.83 -43.95
CA THR A 66 -47.38 -10.03 -43.12
C THR A 66 -47.43 -9.68 -41.63
N TRP A 67 -48.67 -9.53 -41.15
CA TRP A 67 -49.25 -10.03 -39.89
C TRP A 67 -48.33 -10.06 -38.66
N LYS A 68 -48.72 -9.28 -37.63
CA LYS A 68 -48.17 -9.30 -36.27
C LYS A 68 -48.14 -10.73 -35.72
N MET A 69 -46.94 -11.28 -35.62
CA MET A 69 -46.67 -12.41 -34.73
C MET A 69 -45.75 -11.88 -33.64
N ALA A 70 -46.17 -12.02 -32.38
CA ALA A 70 -45.31 -11.72 -31.24
C ALA A 70 -44.03 -12.55 -31.38
N SER A 71 -42.93 -11.86 -31.63
CA SER A 71 -41.64 -12.49 -31.89
C SER A 71 -41.08 -13.07 -30.59
N PRO A 72 -40.59 -14.32 -30.57
CA PRO A 72 -39.95 -14.90 -29.38
C PRO A 72 -38.66 -14.16 -28.98
N ILE A 73 -38.14 -13.29 -29.86
CA ILE A 73 -36.99 -12.42 -29.63
C ILE A 73 -37.28 -11.37 -28.55
N SER A 74 -38.55 -10.97 -28.38
CA SER A 74 -38.96 -9.95 -27.39
C SER A 74 -38.81 -10.42 -25.94
N CYS A 75 -38.86 -11.73 -25.70
CA CYS A 75 -38.77 -12.29 -24.34
C CYS A 75 -37.33 -12.37 -23.84
N LEU A 76 -36.35 -12.50 -24.74
CA LEU A 76 -34.93 -12.55 -24.40
C LEU A 76 -34.44 -11.19 -23.89
N SER A 77 -34.89 -10.09 -24.49
CA SER A 77 -34.53 -8.74 -24.04
C SER A 77 -35.07 -8.41 -22.64
N ILE A 78 -36.22 -8.96 -22.25
CA ILE A 78 -36.83 -8.71 -20.93
C ILE A 78 -36.07 -9.44 -19.80
N LEU A 79 -35.38 -10.55 -20.10
CA LEU A 79 -34.55 -11.28 -19.12
C LEU A 79 -33.11 -10.80 -19.07
N VAL A 80 -32.59 -10.25 -20.17
CA VAL A 80 -31.23 -9.70 -20.25
C VAL A 80 -31.09 -8.38 -19.48
N ILE A 81 -32.12 -7.54 -19.43
CA ILE A 81 -32.07 -6.25 -18.71
C ILE A 81 -31.95 -6.45 -17.19
N PRO A 82 -32.76 -7.28 -16.51
CA PRO A 82 -32.58 -7.59 -15.08
C PRO A 82 -31.25 -8.28 -14.80
N LEU A 83 -30.75 -9.11 -15.72
CA LEU A 83 -29.46 -9.80 -15.57
C LEU A 83 -28.26 -8.83 -15.69
N LEU A 84 -28.32 -7.88 -16.64
CA LEU A 84 -27.34 -6.80 -16.73
C LEU A 84 -27.40 -5.92 -15.49
N VAL A 85 -28.60 -5.49 -15.07
CA VAL A 85 -28.79 -4.65 -13.89
C VAL A 85 -28.31 -5.38 -12.62
N ALA A 86 -28.60 -6.67 -12.45
CA ALA A 86 -28.08 -7.49 -11.37
C ALA A 86 -26.54 -7.62 -11.43
N SER A 87 -25.94 -7.76 -12.62
CA SER A 87 -24.49 -7.79 -12.79
C SER A 87 -23.82 -6.43 -12.45
N LEU A 88 -24.50 -5.31 -12.70
CA LEU A 88 -24.05 -3.98 -12.28
C LEU A 88 -24.18 -3.77 -10.76
N PHE A 89 -25.18 -4.38 -10.12
CA PHE A 89 -25.40 -4.29 -8.66
C PHE A 89 -24.66 -5.38 -7.85
N CYS A 90 -24.06 -6.37 -8.50
CA CYS A 90 -23.25 -7.43 -7.86
C CYS A 90 -21.76 -7.07 -7.74
N GLN A 91 -21.40 -5.79 -7.63
CA GLN A 91 -20.13 -5.45 -6.98
C GLN A 91 -20.31 -5.65 -5.48
N VAL A 92 -20.15 -6.89 -5.02
CA VAL A 92 -19.92 -7.16 -3.60
C VAL A 92 -18.65 -6.40 -3.25
N SER A 93 -18.81 -5.23 -2.64
CA SER A 93 -17.69 -4.47 -2.13
C SER A 93 -17.06 -5.33 -1.04
N ASN A 94 -15.90 -5.92 -1.32
CA ASN A 94 -15.07 -6.57 -0.30
C ASN A 94 -14.38 -5.52 0.57
N ALA A 95 -15.07 -4.41 0.85
CA ALA A 95 -14.56 -3.37 1.73
C ALA A 95 -14.40 -3.94 3.13
N VAL A 96 -13.36 -3.48 3.81
CA VAL A 96 -13.17 -3.78 5.22
C VAL A 96 -14.38 -3.29 6.01
N ASP A 97 -14.88 -4.15 6.90
CA ASP A 97 -15.94 -3.77 7.81
C ASP A 97 -15.37 -3.19 9.12
N GLU A 98 -16.24 -2.60 9.94
CA GLU A 98 -15.84 -2.01 11.22
C GLU A 98 -15.26 -3.04 12.19
N ALA A 99 -15.69 -4.31 12.11
CA ALA A 99 -15.17 -5.37 12.97
C ALA A 99 -13.72 -5.71 12.62
N PHE A 100 -13.37 -5.68 11.34
CA PHE A 100 -12.00 -5.87 10.87
C PHE A 100 -11.08 -4.73 11.32
N LEU A 101 -11.51 -3.47 11.16
CA LEU A 101 -10.76 -2.31 11.65
C LEU A 101 -10.54 -2.35 13.16
N GLU A 102 -11.58 -2.72 13.91
CA GLU A 102 -11.51 -2.89 15.36
C GLU A 102 -10.49 -3.96 15.76
N ASN A 103 -10.52 -5.12 15.10
CA ASN A 103 -9.55 -6.21 15.33
C ASN A 103 -8.11 -5.78 15.02
N ILE A 104 -7.88 -5.03 13.93
CA ILE A 104 -6.56 -4.47 13.62
C ILE A 104 -6.11 -3.54 14.75
N CYS A 105 -6.91 -2.53 15.09
CA CYS A 105 -6.48 -1.53 16.06
C CYS A 105 -6.27 -2.10 17.47
N GLN A 106 -6.98 -3.16 17.85
CA GLN A 106 -6.73 -3.87 19.10
C GLN A 106 -5.37 -4.58 19.16
N LYS A 107 -4.76 -4.88 18.01
CA LYS A 107 -3.44 -5.51 17.91
C LYS A 107 -2.29 -4.50 17.82
N THR A 108 -2.59 -3.25 17.49
CA THR A 108 -1.60 -2.15 17.50
C THR A 108 -1.26 -1.73 18.92
N VAL A 109 -0.09 -1.10 19.09
CA VAL A 109 0.36 -0.60 20.40
C VAL A 109 -0.53 0.55 20.91
N ASP A 110 -1.13 1.33 20.00
CA ASP A 110 -1.95 2.50 20.33
C ASP A 110 -3.27 2.44 19.56
N TYR A 111 -4.28 1.83 20.19
CA TYR A 111 -5.61 1.64 19.65
C TYR A 111 -6.26 2.94 19.18
N GLU A 112 -6.26 3.99 20.01
CA GLU A 112 -6.91 5.27 19.68
C GLU A 112 -6.19 5.97 18.52
N PHE A 113 -4.86 5.90 18.49
CA PHE A 113 -4.08 6.40 17.36
C PHE A 113 -4.40 5.64 16.07
N CYS A 114 -4.52 4.31 16.12
CA CYS A 114 -4.91 3.51 14.96
C CYS A 114 -6.30 3.89 14.45
N GLN A 115 -7.29 3.92 15.33
CA GLN A 115 -8.68 4.24 15.00
C GLN A 115 -8.79 5.63 14.38
N SER A 116 -8.18 6.64 15.02
CA SER A 116 -8.21 8.01 14.51
C SER A 116 -7.47 8.14 13.18
N THR A 117 -6.33 7.46 13.02
CA THR A 117 -5.55 7.48 11.77
C THR A 117 -6.35 6.90 10.61
N LEU A 118 -6.82 5.65 10.72
CA LEU A 118 -7.49 4.97 9.61
C LEU A 118 -8.84 5.62 9.27
N ARG A 119 -9.64 6.01 10.28
CA ARG A 119 -10.94 6.65 10.03
C ARG A 119 -10.84 8.08 9.49
N SER A 120 -9.71 8.75 9.68
CA SER A 120 -9.50 10.08 9.10
C SER A 120 -9.31 10.06 7.57
N ASP A 121 -8.91 8.91 7.01
CA ASP A 121 -8.79 8.74 5.56
C ASP A 121 -10.07 8.14 4.99
N ALA A 122 -10.81 8.93 4.19
CA ALA A 122 -12.08 8.51 3.61
C ALA A 122 -11.96 7.27 2.72
N ARG A 123 -10.77 6.98 2.17
CA ARG A 123 -10.54 5.79 1.33
C ARG A 123 -10.70 4.49 2.10
N THR A 124 -10.47 4.51 3.42
CA THR A 124 -10.55 3.35 4.31
C THR A 124 -11.88 2.61 4.20
N PHE A 125 -13.00 3.34 4.15
CA PHE A 125 -14.35 2.75 4.12
C PHE A 125 -14.73 2.07 2.79
N THR A 126 -13.90 2.22 1.77
CA THR A 126 -14.10 1.61 0.44
C THR A 126 -13.01 0.61 0.08
N ALA A 127 -11.96 0.52 0.89
CA ALA A 127 -10.81 -0.33 0.64
C ALA A 127 -11.08 -1.76 1.08
N ASN A 128 -10.62 -2.74 0.30
CA ASN A 128 -10.42 -4.10 0.79
C ASN A 128 -9.14 -4.17 1.64
N THR A 129 -8.79 -5.35 2.15
CA THR A 129 -7.59 -5.55 2.99
C THR A 129 -6.31 -5.09 2.29
N ASP A 130 -6.11 -5.45 1.02
CA ASP A 130 -4.96 -5.01 0.22
C ASP A 130 -4.91 -3.48 0.07
N GLY A 131 -6.07 -2.86 -0.21
CA GLY A 131 -6.22 -1.41 -0.29
C GLY A 131 -5.96 -0.71 1.04
N LEU A 132 -6.28 -1.36 2.16
CA LEU A 132 -6.00 -0.83 3.49
C LEU A 132 -4.49 -0.79 3.78
N VAL A 133 -3.73 -1.80 3.31
CA VAL A 133 -2.25 -1.76 3.35
C VAL A 133 -1.74 -0.55 2.58
N LEU A 134 -2.17 -0.36 1.32
CA LEU A 134 -1.77 0.80 0.50
C LEU A 134 -2.10 2.14 1.17
N ILE A 135 -3.27 2.26 1.78
CA ILE A 135 -3.68 3.47 2.52
C ILE A 135 -2.75 3.71 3.71
N SER A 136 -2.47 2.69 4.53
CA SER A 136 -1.61 2.82 5.70
C SER A 136 -0.19 3.27 5.33
N ILE A 137 0.39 2.72 4.26
CA ILE A 137 1.70 3.13 3.75
C ILE A 137 1.62 4.56 3.18
N SER A 138 0.56 4.90 2.45
CA SER A 138 0.35 6.25 1.91
C SER A 138 0.28 7.32 3.01
N ILE A 139 -0.43 7.05 4.11
CA ILE A 139 -0.47 7.94 5.29
C ILE A 139 0.94 8.10 5.87
N THR A 140 1.69 7.01 5.96
CA THR A 140 3.07 7.01 6.47
C THR A 140 4.00 7.85 5.59
N VAL A 141 3.96 7.66 4.26
CA VAL A 141 4.72 8.46 3.28
C VAL A 141 4.42 9.95 3.44
N ASN A 142 3.15 10.33 3.52
CA ASN A 142 2.74 11.73 3.68
C ASN A 142 3.29 12.36 4.97
N HIS A 143 3.28 11.61 6.08
CA HIS A 143 3.85 12.06 7.35
C HIS A 143 5.36 12.29 7.25
N VAL A 144 6.09 11.37 6.63
CA VAL A 144 7.56 11.48 6.48
C VAL A 144 7.92 12.62 5.53
N LEU A 145 7.22 12.77 4.40
CA LEU A 145 7.43 13.88 3.47
C LEU A 145 7.23 15.23 4.16
N SER A 146 6.10 15.39 4.87
CA SER A 146 5.83 16.62 5.64
C SER A 146 6.89 16.90 6.70
N THR A 147 7.39 15.86 7.38
CA THR A 147 8.47 16.00 8.36
C THR A 147 9.77 16.44 7.67
N ASN A 148 10.13 15.79 6.57
CA ASN A 148 11.35 16.08 5.82
C ASN A 148 11.35 17.51 5.25
N ASP A 149 10.21 18.00 4.78
CA ASP A 149 10.02 19.37 4.27
C ASP A 149 10.16 20.43 5.37
N GLN A 150 9.93 20.07 6.64
CA GLN A 150 10.09 20.98 7.78
C GLN A 150 11.55 21.10 8.25
N ILE A 151 12.37 20.06 8.03
CA ILE A 151 13.76 20.01 8.51
C ILE A 151 14.58 21.25 8.07
N PRO A 152 14.54 21.72 6.81
CA PRO A 152 15.24 22.94 6.40
C PRO A 152 14.86 24.19 7.19
N ASN A 153 13.61 24.28 7.66
CA ASN A 153 13.17 25.42 8.46
C ASN A 153 13.63 25.30 9.91
N ILE A 154 13.61 24.10 10.48
CA ILE A 154 14.17 23.84 11.82
C ILE A 154 15.67 24.16 11.82
N LEU A 155 16.43 23.71 10.80
CA LEU A 155 17.86 24.00 10.64
C LEU A 155 18.21 25.50 10.71
N LYS A 156 17.34 26.38 10.18
CA LYS A 156 17.53 27.84 10.24
C LYS A 156 17.40 28.40 11.65
N THR A 157 16.63 27.74 12.51
CA THR A 157 16.40 28.18 13.90
C THR A 157 17.49 27.71 14.86
N LEU A 158 18.22 26.65 14.50
CA LEU A 158 19.31 26.12 15.32
C LEU A 158 20.52 27.05 15.31
N THR A 159 21.12 27.25 16.50
CA THR A 159 22.32 28.05 16.69
C THR A 159 23.56 27.19 16.96
N ASP A 160 23.38 26.08 17.65
CA ASP A 160 24.43 25.12 17.99
C ASP A 160 24.89 24.33 16.74
N PRO A 161 26.19 24.34 16.40
CA PRO A 161 26.70 23.64 15.22
C PRO A 161 26.51 22.12 15.26
N LEU A 162 26.56 21.51 16.45
CA LEU A 162 26.37 20.07 16.60
C LEU A 162 24.90 19.70 16.32
N ASP A 163 23.95 20.47 16.83
CA ASP A 163 22.53 20.23 16.53
C ASP A 163 22.21 20.41 15.03
N LYS A 164 22.90 21.32 14.34
CA LYS A 164 22.79 21.45 12.88
C LYS A 164 23.28 20.19 12.17
N THR A 165 24.46 19.68 12.54
CA THR A 165 25.02 18.46 11.95
C THR A 165 24.11 17.26 12.20
N ARG A 166 23.64 17.06 13.44
CA ARG A 166 22.71 15.98 13.79
C ARG A 166 21.44 16.04 12.96
N LEU A 167 20.86 17.23 12.82
CA LEU A 167 19.63 17.41 12.06
C LEU A 167 19.84 17.24 10.54
N GLN A 168 21.03 17.56 10.02
CA GLN A 168 21.41 17.27 8.62
C GLN A 168 21.58 15.77 8.37
N ASN A 169 22.16 15.03 9.32
CA ASN A 169 22.22 13.57 9.25
C ASN A 169 20.81 12.98 9.26
N CYS A 170 19.97 13.42 10.20
CA CYS A 170 18.54 13.08 10.21
C CYS A 170 17.84 13.42 8.89
N GLN A 171 18.15 14.53 8.23
CA GLN A 171 17.57 14.85 6.91
C GLN A 171 17.94 13.79 5.86
N THR A 172 19.19 13.32 5.90
CA THR A 172 19.67 12.25 5.01
C THR A 172 18.90 10.95 5.30
N ASP A 173 18.75 10.59 6.58
CA ASP A 173 17.99 9.42 6.98
C ASP A 173 16.51 9.52 6.58
N TYR A 174 15.88 10.69 6.76
CA TYR A 174 14.49 10.90 6.34
C TYR A 174 14.30 10.81 4.82
N ASN A 175 15.26 11.26 4.02
CA ASN A 175 15.23 11.03 2.57
C ASN A 175 15.29 9.53 2.24
N GLU A 176 16.09 8.75 2.96
CA GLU A 176 16.12 7.30 2.82
C GLU A 176 14.80 6.65 3.25
N ILE A 177 14.20 7.09 4.37
CA ILE A 177 12.89 6.62 4.83
C ILE A 177 11.85 6.84 3.73
N VAL A 178 11.80 8.03 3.12
CA VAL A 178 10.90 8.33 1.99
C VAL A 178 11.10 7.33 0.85
N ALA A 179 12.35 7.06 0.46
CA ALA A 179 12.66 6.13 -0.61
C ALA A 179 12.19 4.69 -0.27
N LYS A 180 12.44 4.21 0.94
CA LYS A 180 12.00 2.87 1.38
C LYS A 180 10.47 2.77 1.44
N LEU A 181 9.78 3.79 1.93
CA LEU A 181 8.31 3.78 2.01
C LEU A 181 7.64 3.86 0.63
N ASN A 182 8.22 4.60 -0.33
CA ASN A 182 7.74 4.60 -1.71
C ASN A 182 7.95 3.25 -2.41
N ALA A 183 9.07 2.59 -2.13
CA ALA A 183 9.28 1.21 -2.57
C ALA A 183 8.27 0.26 -1.91
N ALA A 184 7.99 0.43 -0.61
CA ALA A 184 7.01 -0.37 0.12
C ALA A 184 5.59 -0.19 -0.47
N TYR A 185 5.24 1.03 -0.87
CA TYR A 185 3.98 1.30 -1.56
C TYR A 185 3.89 0.53 -2.89
N SER A 186 4.97 0.55 -3.68
CA SER A 186 5.04 -0.18 -4.96
C SER A 186 4.97 -1.70 -4.75
N ALA A 187 5.66 -2.22 -3.73
CA ALA A 187 5.61 -3.62 -3.36
C ALA A 187 4.21 -4.04 -2.86
N SER A 188 3.51 -3.16 -2.14
CA SER A 188 2.13 -3.38 -1.69
C SER A 188 1.15 -3.45 -2.86
N ASP A 189 1.34 -2.63 -3.91
CA ASP A 189 0.52 -2.70 -5.13
C ASP A 189 0.72 -4.04 -5.86
N ALA A 190 1.96 -4.55 -5.85
CA ALA A 190 2.30 -5.88 -6.34
C ALA A 190 1.94 -7.02 -5.35
N LYS A 191 1.35 -6.72 -4.19
CA LYS A 191 1.01 -7.66 -3.10
C LYS A 191 2.20 -8.47 -2.59
N SER A 192 3.40 -7.92 -2.70
CA SER A 192 4.64 -8.54 -2.27
C SER A 192 4.87 -8.25 -0.78
N TYR A 193 4.00 -8.78 0.09
CA TYR A 193 3.92 -8.37 1.50
C TYR A 193 5.17 -8.62 2.33
N GLN A 194 5.92 -9.68 2.04
CA GLN A 194 7.20 -9.91 2.69
C GLN A 194 8.20 -8.78 2.38
N GLU A 195 8.19 -8.28 1.14
CA GLU A 195 9.05 -7.16 0.74
C GLU A 195 8.59 -5.85 1.38
N VAL A 196 7.27 -5.64 1.51
CA VAL A 196 6.73 -4.51 2.27
C VAL A 196 7.26 -4.51 3.71
N ILE A 197 7.20 -5.66 4.39
CA ILE A 197 7.72 -5.85 5.76
C ILE A 197 9.22 -5.50 5.85
N ASN A 198 10.01 -5.99 4.89
CA ASN A 198 11.45 -5.70 4.84
C ASN A 198 11.71 -4.20 4.67
N LEU A 199 10.98 -3.54 3.78
CA LEU A 199 11.13 -2.11 3.51
C LEU A 199 10.65 -1.23 4.67
N LEU A 200 9.56 -1.60 5.35
CA LEU A 200 9.11 -0.96 6.58
C LEU A 200 10.15 -1.09 7.70
N SER A 201 10.77 -2.27 7.84
CA SER A 201 11.87 -2.49 8.78
C SER A 201 13.06 -1.59 8.47
N ALA A 202 13.48 -1.54 7.19
CA ALA A 202 14.58 -0.68 6.74
C ALA A 202 14.31 0.81 6.99
N ALA A 203 13.06 1.26 6.82
CA ALA A 203 12.64 2.62 7.19
C ALA A 203 12.77 2.88 8.70
N LEU A 204 12.38 1.92 9.55
CA LEU A 204 12.53 2.06 11.00
C LEU A 204 13.99 2.10 11.46
N ILE A 205 14.92 1.41 10.77
CA ILE A 205 16.37 1.53 11.04
C ILE A 205 16.82 2.97 10.87
N LYS A 206 16.52 3.56 9.71
CA LYS A 206 16.92 4.93 9.38
C LYS A 206 16.37 5.94 10.37
N ARG A 207 15.13 5.71 10.82
CA ARG A 207 14.56 6.50 11.92
C ARG A 207 15.36 6.35 13.22
N VAL A 208 15.75 5.14 13.61
CA VAL A 208 16.59 4.92 14.81
C VAL A 208 17.95 5.58 14.66
N GLU A 209 18.59 5.49 13.49
CA GLU A 209 19.88 6.16 13.21
C GLU A 209 19.78 7.67 13.47
N CYS A 210 18.72 8.32 12.96
CA CYS A 210 18.44 9.73 13.26
C CYS A 210 18.17 9.99 14.75
N ASP A 211 17.40 9.14 15.44
CA ASP A 211 17.16 9.31 16.88
C ASP A 211 18.46 9.17 17.70
N ASP A 212 19.36 8.29 17.28
CA ASP A 212 20.62 7.99 17.95
C ASP A 212 21.64 9.14 17.84
N GLU A 213 21.56 9.98 16.80
CA GLU A 213 22.30 11.24 16.72
C GLU A 213 22.10 12.12 17.95
N TYR A 214 20.90 12.09 18.53
CA TYR A 214 20.53 12.86 19.72
C TYR A 214 20.65 12.07 21.02
N ARG A 215 20.43 10.74 20.98
CA ARG A 215 20.33 9.87 22.16
C ARG A 215 21.63 9.20 22.58
N LEU A 216 22.56 8.97 21.65
CA LEU A 216 23.80 8.24 21.93
C LEU A 216 25.04 9.12 21.82
N THR A 217 25.00 10.18 21.02
CA THR A 217 26.12 11.12 20.88
C THR A 217 26.09 12.17 22.00
N PRO A 218 27.13 12.31 22.84
CA PRO A 218 27.16 13.36 23.86
C PRO A 218 27.38 14.77 23.24
N PRO A 219 26.82 15.83 23.85
CA PRO A 219 25.84 15.80 24.92
C PRO A 219 24.49 15.26 24.42
N ILE A 220 23.86 14.41 25.24
CA ILE A 220 22.52 13.89 24.98
C ILE A 220 21.52 15.05 25.02
N ARG A 221 20.63 15.12 24.04
CA ARG A 221 19.63 16.18 23.88
C ARG A 221 18.33 15.59 23.34
N ASP A 222 17.23 16.33 23.50
CA ASP A 222 15.98 15.97 22.85
C ASP A 222 16.02 16.34 21.37
N SER A 223 15.65 15.40 20.51
CA SER A 223 15.55 15.65 19.07
C SER A 223 14.36 16.59 18.79
N PRO A 224 14.53 17.62 17.93
CA PRO A 224 13.41 18.43 17.44
C PRO A 224 12.41 17.60 16.60
N LEU A 225 12.80 16.40 16.17
CA LEU A 225 11.96 15.47 15.42
C LEU A 225 11.35 14.35 16.27
N SER A 226 11.55 14.35 17.60
CA SER A 226 11.10 13.27 18.50
C SER A 226 9.64 12.87 18.31
N ASN A 227 8.72 13.84 18.30
CA ASN A 227 7.29 13.59 18.09
C ASN A 227 7.01 13.00 16.70
N ALA A 228 7.72 13.47 15.66
CA ALA A 228 7.56 12.97 14.30
C ALA A 228 8.10 11.54 14.16
N SER A 229 9.22 11.21 14.82
CA SER A 229 9.80 9.87 14.89
C SER A 229 8.87 8.88 15.58
N ILE A 230 8.30 9.25 16.74
CA ILE A 230 7.33 8.42 17.46
C ILE A 230 6.08 8.19 16.60
N ARG A 231 5.57 9.23 15.94
CA ARG A 231 4.41 9.11 15.06
C ARG A 231 4.70 8.19 13.87
N LEU A 232 5.89 8.29 13.26
CA LEU A 232 6.32 7.37 12.21
C LEU A 232 6.31 5.92 12.68
N GLN A 233 6.82 5.62 13.88
CA GLN A 233 6.77 4.25 14.44
C GLN A 233 5.34 3.72 14.52
N LYS A 234 4.41 4.53 15.04
CA LYS A 234 3.01 4.11 15.22
C LYS A 234 2.33 3.89 13.87
N LEU A 235 2.64 4.69 12.86
CA LEU A 235 2.11 4.52 11.50
C LEU A 235 2.63 3.23 10.85
N VAL A 236 3.92 2.93 11.00
CA VAL A 236 4.51 1.67 10.52
C VAL A 236 3.93 0.46 11.27
N ASP A 237 3.70 0.57 12.58
CA ASP A 237 3.06 -0.48 13.40
C ASP A 237 1.66 -0.83 12.88
N ILE A 238 0.84 0.17 12.54
CA ILE A 238 -0.48 -0.04 11.91
C ILE A 238 -0.34 -0.83 10.60
N ALA A 239 0.56 -0.40 9.70
CA ALA A 239 0.77 -1.07 8.42
C ALA A 239 1.21 -2.52 8.59
N TRP A 240 2.11 -2.77 9.55
CA TRP A 240 2.60 -4.10 9.89
C TRP A 240 1.47 -5.03 10.35
N VAL A 241 0.66 -4.58 11.31
CA VAL A 241 -0.47 -5.36 11.84
C VAL A 241 -1.46 -5.70 10.74
N ILE A 242 -1.78 -4.77 9.84
CA ILE A 242 -2.68 -5.06 8.71
C ILE A 242 -2.11 -6.18 7.84
N ILE A 243 -0.80 -6.16 7.56
CA ILE A 243 -0.13 -7.19 6.75
C ILE A 243 -0.16 -8.55 7.45
N GLU A 244 0.10 -8.61 8.76
CA GLU A 244 0.03 -9.85 9.55
C GLU A 244 -1.38 -10.47 9.58
N GLU A 245 -2.43 -9.67 9.43
CA GLU A 245 -3.80 -10.21 9.29
C GLU A 245 -4.06 -10.82 7.91
N ILE A 246 -3.23 -10.52 6.92
CA ILE A 246 -3.38 -10.99 5.53
C ILE A 246 -2.61 -12.31 5.30
N ILE A 247 -1.40 -12.45 5.86
CA ILE A 247 -0.46 -13.55 5.54
C ILE A 247 -0.38 -14.66 6.59
#